data_AF-A0A358KGN1-F1
#
_entry.id   AF-A0A358KGN1-F1
#
_cell.length_a   1.000
_cell.length_b   1.000
_cell.length_c   1.000
_cell.angle_alpha   90.00
_cell.angle_beta   90.00
_cell.angle_gamma   90.00
#
_symmetry.space_group_name_H-M   'P 1'
#
loop_
_entity.id
_entity.type
_entity.pdbx_description
1 polymer ?
#
loop_
_entity_poly.entity_id
_entity_poly.type
_entity_poly.pdbx_seq_one_letter_code
_entity_poly.pdbx_strand_id
1 'polypeptide(L)'
;MVSEPVQSQQVTAKSGSNLAAAFVLLPKPKREAMTALYAFCRKVDDVADDDDMPLAKRAEGLQSWREDIRLACDGGEPENQICRELTPFI
;
A
#
# COMPACT_ATOMS: atom_id res chain seq x y z
N MET A 1 17.51 14.44 0.63
CA MET A 1 16.20 14.57 1.31
C MET A 1 15.58 13.19 1.29
N VAL A 2 15.52 12.50 2.42
CA VAL A 2 14.78 11.24 2.53
C VAL A 2 13.31 11.65 2.57
N SER A 3 12.57 11.41 1.48
CA SER A 3 11.12 11.64 1.46
C SER A 3 10.50 10.82 2.59
N GLU A 4 9.69 11.45 3.45
CA GLU A 4 9.01 10.72 4.53
C GLU A 4 8.21 9.55 3.97
N PRO A 5 8.23 8.39 4.64
CA PRO A 5 7.49 7.22 4.18
C PRO A 5 5.99 7.56 4.12
N VAL A 6 5.39 7.30 2.96
CA VAL A 6 3.96 7.57 2.73
C VAL A 6 3.13 6.60 3.57
N GLN A 7 2.26 7.13 4.43
CA GLN A 7 1.38 6.34 5.30
C GLN A 7 0.10 5.91 4.58
N SER A 8 -0.48 4.75 4.92
CA SER A 8 -1.68 4.24 4.24
C SER A 8 -2.89 5.17 4.39
N GLN A 9 -3.02 5.82 5.55
CA GLN A 9 -4.08 6.78 5.82
C GLN A 9 -3.99 7.99 4.87
N GLN A 10 -2.79 8.46 4.56
CA GLN A 10 -2.57 9.58 3.64
C GLN A 10 -2.91 9.19 2.20
N VAL A 11 -2.51 8.00 1.76
CA VAL A 11 -2.87 7.46 0.43
C VAL A 11 -4.39 7.33 0.30
N THR A 12 -5.01 6.69 1.29
CA THR A 12 -6.45 6.43 1.30
C THR A 12 -7.25 7.73 1.30
N ALA A 13 -6.89 8.69 2.15
CA ALA A 13 -7.55 10.00 2.22
C ALA A 13 -7.37 10.82 0.94
N LYS A 14 -6.19 10.80 0.32
CA LYS A 14 -5.91 11.53 -0.93
C LYS A 14 -6.58 10.90 -2.16
N SER A 15 -6.98 9.63 -2.09
CA SER A 15 -7.56 8.93 -3.24
C SER A 15 -8.92 9.47 -3.70
N GLY A 16 -9.67 10.13 -2.80
CA GLY A 16 -11.01 10.66 -3.10
C GLY A 16 -12.05 9.58 -3.45
N SER A 17 -11.78 8.30 -3.17
CA SER A 17 -12.63 7.18 -3.58
C SER A 17 -13.86 7.00 -2.67
N ASN A 18 -15.01 6.73 -3.29
CA ASN A 18 -16.24 6.35 -2.57
C ASN A 18 -16.04 5.08 -1.72
N LEU A 19 -15.16 4.16 -2.15
CA LEU A 19 -14.82 2.97 -1.38
C LEU A 19 -14.06 3.32 -0.10
N ALA A 20 -13.08 4.23 -0.20
CA ALA A 20 -12.33 4.71 0.96
C ALA A 20 -13.25 5.40 1.98
N ALA A 21 -14.25 6.17 1.50
CA ALA A 21 -15.26 6.78 2.36
C ALA A 21 -16.10 5.72 3.11
N ALA A 22 -16.45 4.60 2.46
CA ALA A 22 -17.24 3.54 3.08
C ALA A 22 -16.54 2.87 4.29
N PHE A 23 -15.21 2.95 4.39
CA PHE A 23 -14.47 2.35 5.51
C PHE A 23 -14.81 2.99 6.87
N VAL A 24 -15.35 4.22 6.89
CA VAL A 24 -15.80 4.88 8.14
C VAL A 24 -16.88 4.08 8.87
N LEU A 25 -17.65 3.27 8.14
CA LEU A 25 -18.72 2.43 8.66
C LEU A 25 -18.21 1.12 9.32
N LEU A 26 -16.92 0.79 9.14
CA LEU A 26 -16.34 -0.42 9.70
C LEU A 26 -15.91 -0.22 11.16
N PRO A 27 -15.98 -1.27 12.01
CA PRO A 27 -15.34 -1.26 13.31
C PRO A 27 -13.85 -0.92 13.20
N LYS A 28 -13.30 -0.25 14.21
CA LYS A 28 -11.92 0.30 14.19
C LYS A 28 -10.86 -0.68 13.65
N PRO A 29 -10.76 -1.94 14.12
CA PRO A 29 -9.73 -2.86 13.62
C PRO A 29 -9.88 -3.19 12.12
N LYS A 30 -11.11 -3.35 11.64
CA LYS A 30 -11.38 -3.61 10.22
C LYS A 30 -11.12 -2.37 9.37
N ARG A 31 -11.44 -1.18 9.88
CA ARG A 31 -11.16 0.09 9.19
C ARG A 31 -9.67 0.29 8.99
N GLU A 32 -8.86 0.00 10.01
CA GLU A 32 -7.39 0.10 9.94
C GLU A 32 -6.83 -0.90 8.91
N ALA A 33 -7.25 -2.16 8.98
CA ALA A 33 -6.86 -3.19 8.00
C ALA A 33 -7.24 -2.80 6.55
N MET A 34 -8.48 -2.34 6.33
CA MET A 34 -8.95 -1.93 4.99
C MET A 34 -8.24 -0.68 4.47
N THR A 35 -7.86 0.24 5.35
CA THR A 35 -7.09 1.44 4.99
C THR A 35 -5.69 1.05 4.50
N ALA A 36 -5.01 0.16 5.23
CA ALA A 36 -3.70 -0.37 4.83
C ALA A 36 -3.77 -1.15 3.52
N LEU A 37 -4.74 -2.06 3.40
CA LEU A 37 -4.94 -2.88 2.19
C LEU A 37 -5.26 -2.03 0.97
N TYR A 38 -6.17 -1.07 1.10
CA TYR A 38 -6.52 -0.19 -0.01
C TYR A 38 -5.34 0.67 -0.46
N ALA A 39 -4.57 1.21 0.48
CA ALA A 39 -3.37 1.99 0.15
C ALA A 39 -2.32 1.15 -0.57
N PHE A 40 -2.13 -0.12 -0.17
CA PHE A 40 -1.24 -1.07 -0.85
C PHE A 40 -1.68 -1.27 -2.30
N CYS A 41 -2.95 -1.64 -2.53
CA CYS A 41 -3.48 -1.84 -3.88
C CYS A 41 -3.30 -0.57 -4.73
N ARG A 42 -3.68 0.60 -4.20
CA ARG A 42 -3.58 1.86 -4.93
C ARG A 42 -2.14 2.18 -5.35
N LYS A 43 -1.15 1.87 -4.49
CA LYS A 43 0.26 2.13 -4.78
C LYS A 43 0.87 1.13 -5.75
N VAL A 44 0.44 -0.13 -5.71
CA VAL A 44 0.82 -1.12 -6.71
C VAL A 44 0.24 -0.76 -8.07
N ASP A 45 -1.04 -0.35 -8.11
CA ASP A 45 -1.70 0.13 -9.33
C ASP A 45 -1.01 1.38 -9.89
N ASP A 46 -0.62 2.35 -9.04
CA ASP A 46 0.18 3.52 -9.45
C ASP A 46 1.45 3.11 -10.23
N VAL A 47 2.13 2.03 -9.83
CA VAL A 47 3.34 1.53 -10.52
C VAL A 47 2.98 0.81 -11.82
N ALA A 48 1.88 0.04 -11.84
CA ALA A 48 1.46 -0.70 -13.02
C ALA A 48 0.96 0.24 -14.14
N ASP A 49 0.21 1.27 -13.78
CA ASP A 49 -0.48 2.18 -14.69
C ASP A 49 0.37 3.39 -15.13
N ASP A 50 1.62 3.51 -14.66
CA ASP A 50 2.54 4.57 -15.09
C ASP A 50 3.05 4.30 -16.51
N ASP A 51 2.29 4.77 -17.51
CA ASP A 51 2.62 4.60 -18.93
C ASP A 51 3.81 5.44 -19.40
N ASP A 52 4.20 6.46 -18.63
CA ASP A 52 5.42 7.23 -18.87
C ASP A 52 6.68 6.45 -18.43
N MET A 53 6.52 5.41 -17.60
CA MET A 53 7.61 4.57 -17.12
C MET A 53 7.89 3.38 -18.07
N PRO A 54 9.17 3.13 -18.42
CA PRO A 54 9.56 1.95 -19.20
C PRO A 54 9.09 0.65 -18.54
N LEU A 55 8.64 -0.32 -19.36
CA LEU A 55 8.11 -1.60 -18.87
C LEU A 55 9.05 -2.32 -17.89
N ALA A 56 10.37 -2.31 -18.17
CA ALA A 56 11.36 -2.92 -17.30
C ALA A 56 11.40 -2.26 -15.90
N LYS A 57 11.21 -0.94 -15.83
CA LYS A 57 11.18 -0.20 -14.57
C LYS A 57 9.89 -0.44 -13.79
N ARG A 58 8.75 -0.54 -14.48
CA ARG A 58 7.49 -0.99 -13.85
C ARG A 58 7.62 -2.39 -13.26
N ALA A 59 8.21 -3.32 -14.02
CA ALA A 59 8.46 -4.69 -13.56
C ALA A 59 9.38 -4.75 -12.33
N GLU A 60 10.47 -3.98 -12.32
CA GLU A 60 11.36 -3.85 -11.15
C GLU A 60 10.60 -3.31 -9.93
N GLY A 61 9.79 -2.25 -10.10
CA GLY A 61 8.99 -1.68 -9.02
C GLY A 61 7.96 -2.66 -8.46
N LEU A 62 7.23 -3.37 -9.33
CA LEU A 62 6.27 -4.40 -8.92
C LEU A 62 6.94 -5.58 -8.21
N GLN A 63 8.16 -5.95 -8.62
CA GLN A 63 8.94 -6.98 -7.95
C GLN A 63 9.34 -6.55 -6.53
N SER A 64 9.78 -5.30 -6.34
CA SER A 64 10.08 -4.75 -5.01
C SER A 64 8.85 -4.77 -4.09
N TRP A 65 7.68 -4.35 -4.58
CA TRP A 65 6.42 -4.45 -3.82
C TRP A 65 6.06 -5.89 -3.45
N ARG A 66 6.28 -6.84 -4.36
CA ARG A 66 6.04 -8.27 -4.15
C ARG A 66 6.96 -8.85 -3.07
N GLU A 67 8.22 -8.46 -3.06
CA GLU A 67 9.19 -8.90 -2.06
C GLU A 67 8.86 -8.36 -0.67
N ASP A 68 8.50 -7.07 -0.57
CA ASP A 68 8.13 -6.46 0.70
C ASP A 68 6.87 -7.05 1.32
N ILE A 69 5.81 -7.27 0.53
CA ILE A 69 4.58 -7.89 1.07
C ILE A 69 4.81 -9.35 1.45
N ARG A 70 5.66 -10.08 0.70
CA ARG A 70 6.05 -11.43 1.06
C ARG A 70 6.78 -11.44 2.41
N LEU A 71 7.73 -10.52 2.59
CA LEU A 71 8.47 -10.41 3.85
C LEU A 71 7.52 -10.13 5.03
N ALA A 72 6.49 -9.31 4.82
CA ALA A 72 5.45 -9.06 5.82
C ALA A 72 4.69 -10.36 6.18
N CYS A 73 4.23 -11.11 5.18
CA CYS A 73 3.52 -12.39 5.39
C CYS A 73 4.40 -13.45 6.07
N ASP A 74 5.71 -13.43 5.82
CA ASP A 74 6.67 -14.36 6.42
C ASP A 74 7.08 -13.93 7.85
N GLY A 75 6.50 -12.85 8.39
CA GLY A 75 6.77 -12.33 9.74
C GLY A 75 8.06 -11.54 9.87
N GLY A 76 8.63 -11.08 8.74
CA GLY A 76 9.80 -10.21 8.70
C GLY A 76 9.46 -8.73 8.83
N GLU A 77 10.45 -7.88 8.53
CA GLU A 77 10.37 -6.42 8.62
C GLU A 77 10.46 -5.79 7.22
N PRO A 78 9.32 -5.48 6.57
CA PRO A 78 9.31 -4.82 5.25
C PRO A 78 10.03 -3.48 5.26
N GLU A 79 10.57 -3.05 4.12
CA GLU A 79 11.09 -1.68 4.00
C GLU A 79 9.96 -0.67 3.77
N ASN A 80 8.97 -1.05 2.96
CA ASN A 80 7.82 -0.22 2.66
C ASN A 80 6.89 -0.06 3.89
N GLN A 81 6.64 1.21 4.25
CA GLN A 81 5.78 1.57 5.37
C GLN A 81 4.34 1.04 5.26
N ILE A 82 3.77 0.97 4.05
CA ILE A 82 2.42 0.45 3.84
C ILE A 82 2.40 -1.06 4.11
N CYS A 83 3.45 -1.79 3.74
CA CYS A 83 3.59 -3.21 4.07
C CYS A 83 3.74 -3.43 5.59
N ARG A 84 4.47 -2.56 6.30
CA ARG A 84 4.55 -2.59 7.78
C ARG A 84 3.19 -2.37 8.44
N GLU A 85 2.40 -1.46 7.90
CA GLU A 85 1.04 -1.19 8.39
C GLU A 85 0.07 -2.34 8.13
N LEU A 86 0.38 -3.23 7.19
CA LEU A 86 -0.37 -4.47 6.94
C LEU A 86 -0.01 -5.59 7.91
N THR A 87 1.24 -5.66 8.39
CA THR A 87 1.75 -6.74 9.26
C THR A 87 0.83 -7.13 10.43
N PRO A 88 0.15 -6.22 11.14
CA PRO A 88 -0.77 -6.62 12.22
C PRO A 88 -2.01 -7.41 11.77
N PHE A 89 -2.26 -7.52 10.47
CA PHE A 89 -3.50 -8.04 9.88
C PHE A 89 -3.31 -9.24 8.93
N ILE A 90 -2.08 -9.63 8.62
CA ILE A 90 -1.74 -10.69 7.64
C ILE A 90 -0.85 -11.78 8.24
#